data_AF-A0A5M8R6D9-F1
#
_entry.id   AF-A0A5M8R6D9-F1
#
_cell.length_a   1.000
_cell.length_b   1.000
_cell.length_c   1.000
_cell.angle_alpha   90.00
_cell.angle_beta   90.00
_cell.angle_gamma   90.00
#
_symmetry.space_group_name_H-M   'P 1'
#
loop_
_entity.id
_entity.type
_entity.pdbx_description
1 polymer ?
#
loop_
_entity_poly.entity_id
_entity_poly.type
_entity_poly.pdbx_seq_one_letter_code
_entity_poly.pdbx_strand_id
1 'polypeptide(L)'
;ILLVPYGSMTYDVIGRAKNAREWRVEYVVVRELWLNAGRICSILSFLCAVLFFPPEKSLPYLLCILGAGHFLIYFAVKNVKYDGENADKTSVVTQGTTQNQTEPEG
;
A
#
# COMPACT_ATOMS: atom_id res chain seq x y z
N ILE A 1 -7.66 10.78 1.13
CA ILE A 1 -7.71 9.93 2.36
C ILE A 1 -6.92 8.64 2.19
N LEU A 2 -6.94 7.98 1.03
CA LEU A 2 -6.18 6.74 0.79
C LEU A 2 -4.66 6.93 0.60
N LEU A 3 -4.18 8.13 0.28
CA LEU A 3 -2.77 8.33 -0.11
C LEU A 3 -1.79 7.94 1.00
N VAL A 4 -2.09 8.26 2.25
CA VAL A 4 -1.23 7.95 3.41
C VAL A 4 -1.14 6.43 3.63
N PRO A 5 -2.25 5.69 3.85
CA PRO A 5 -2.18 4.24 4.09
C PRO A 5 -1.64 3.45 2.88
N TYR A 6 -1.96 3.85 1.65
CA TYR A 6 -1.46 3.15 0.46
C TYR A 6 0.01 3.45 0.19
N GLY A 7 0.41 4.70 0.42
CA GLY A 7 1.80 5.12 0.36
C GLY A 7 2.64 4.35 1.37
N SER A 8 2.24 4.34 2.65
CA SER A 8 2.95 3.63 3.71
C SER A 8 3.01 2.13 3.45
N MET A 9 1.91 1.51 3.01
CA MET A 9 1.88 0.08 2.67
C MET A 9 2.84 -0.26 1.52
N THR A 10 2.94 0.61 0.51
CA THR A 10 3.91 0.43 -0.59
C THR A 10 5.34 0.52 -0.06
N TYR A 11 5.63 1.49 0.81
CA TYR A 11 6.94 1.61 1.45
C TYR A 11 7.23 0.44 2.43
N ASP A 12 6.24 -0.09 3.12
CA ASP A 12 6.34 -1.28 3.97
C ASP A 12 6.70 -2.52 3.14
N VAL A 13 6.08 -2.69 1.96
CA VAL A 13 6.39 -3.80 1.04
C VAL A 13 7.80 -3.66 0.49
N ILE A 14 8.22 -2.44 0.11
CA ILE A 14 9.58 -2.16 -0.34
C ILE A 14 10.58 -2.47 0.78
N GLY A 15 10.29 -2.06 2.02
CA GLY A 15 11.17 -2.29 3.19
C GLY A 15 11.31 -3.76 3.60
N ARG A 16 10.31 -4.60 3.33
CA ARG A 16 10.34 -6.05 3.61
C ARG A 16 10.99 -6.89 2.50
N ALA A 17 11.33 -6.30 1.35
CA ALA A 17 11.99 -7.03 0.28
C ALA A 17 13.40 -7.50 0.72
N LYS A 18 13.79 -8.72 0.33
CA LYS A 18 15.00 -9.41 0.81
C LYS A 18 16.30 -8.60 0.63
N ASN A 19 16.34 -7.73 -0.39
CA ASN A 19 17.49 -6.86 -0.70
C ASN A 19 17.14 -5.37 -0.57
N ALA A 20 16.13 -5.01 0.23
CA ALA A 20 15.61 -3.66 0.39
C ALA A 20 16.63 -2.63 0.89
N ARG A 21 17.81 -3.04 1.36
CA ARG A 21 18.87 -2.12 1.78
C ARG A 21 19.81 -1.74 0.64
N GLU A 22 20.12 -2.67 -0.25
CA GLU A 22 21.03 -2.46 -1.37
C GLU A 22 20.31 -1.78 -2.55
N TRP A 23 19.04 -2.13 -2.80
CA TRP A 23 18.28 -1.69 -3.98
C TRP A 23 17.23 -0.61 -3.69
N ARG A 24 17.44 0.19 -2.63
CA ARG A 24 16.47 1.20 -2.17
C ARG A 24 16.06 2.17 -3.27
N VAL A 25 17.05 2.59 -4.07
CA VAL A 25 16.85 3.59 -5.12
C VAL A 25 15.98 3.01 -6.23
N GLU A 26 16.26 1.79 -6.67
CA GLU A 26 15.51 1.13 -7.73
C GLU A 26 14.05 0.92 -7.35
N TYR A 27 13.77 0.51 -6.11
CA TYR A 27 12.38 0.34 -5.67
C TYR A 27 11.60 1.66 -5.62
N VAL A 28 12.23 2.76 -5.18
CA VAL A 28 11.59 4.08 -5.17
C VAL A 28 11.34 4.55 -6.61
N VAL A 29 12.31 4.36 -7.51
CA VAL A 29 12.17 4.72 -8.92
C VAL A 29 11.05 3.91 -9.59
N VAL A 30 10.95 2.60 -9.32
CA VAL A 30 9.85 1.78 -9.86
C VAL A 30 8.49 2.25 -9.33
N ARG A 31 8.40 2.60 -8.05
CA ARG A 31 7.17 3.20 -7.48
C ARG A 31 6.80 4.49 -8.21
N GLU A 32 7.77 5.37 -8.48
CA GLU A 32 7.55 6.60 -9.23
C GLU A 32 7.16 6.34 -10.70
N LEU A 33 7.78 5.35 -11.33
CA LEU A 33 7.44 4.93 -12.68
C LEU A 33 5.99 4.45 -12.76
N TRP A 34 5.52 3.64 -11.82
CA TRP A 34 4.13 3.21 -11.75
C TRP A 34 3.15 4.38 -11.54
N LEU A 35 3.50 5.34 -10.69
CA LEU A 35 2.69 6.54 -10.48
C LEU A 35 2.60 7.41 -11.75
N ASN A 36 3.70 7.56 -12.47
CA ASN A 36 3.73 8.28 -13.75
C ASN A 36 2.98 7.51 -14.84
N ALA A 37 3.17 6.20 -14.93
CA ALA A 37 2.47 5.34 -15.86
C ALA A 37 0.95 5.42 -15.65
N GLY A 38 0.47 5.41 -14.41
CA GLY A 38 -0.96 5.58 -14.12
C GLY A 38 -1.54 6.91 -14.64
N ARG A 39 -0.78 8.01 -14.54
CA ARG A 39 -1.17 9.31 -15.10
C ARG A 39 -1.22 9.27 -16.62
N ILE A 40 -0.20 8.71 -17.25
CA ILE A 40 -0.13 8.53 -18.70
C ILE A 40 -1.34 7.69 -19.17
N CYS A 41 -1.57 6.53 -18.56
CA CYS A 41 -2.71 5.66 -18.87
C CYS A 41 -4.06 6.36 -18.71
N SER A 42 -4.25 7.20 -17.68
CA SER A 42 -5.49 7.96 -17.47
C SER A 42 -5.73 9.00 -18.57
N ILE A 43 -4.69 9.73 -18.96
CA ILE A 43 -4.78 10.71 -20.05
C ILE A 43 -5.01 10.02 -21.38
N LEU A 44 -4.31 8.91 -21.64
CA LEU A 44 -4.49 8.12 -22.86
C LEU A 44 -5.91 7.56 -22.94
N SER A 45 -6.44 7.00 -21.86
CA SER A 45 -7.81 6.46 -21.86
C SER A 45 -8.85 7.55 -22.06
N PHE A 46 -8.69 8.73 -21.44
CA PHE A 46 -9.50 9.92 -21.71
C PHE A 46 -9.45 10.33 -23.18
N LEU A 47 -8.25 10.42 -23.75
CA LEU A 47 -8.04 10.83 -25.13
C LEU A 47 -8.64 9.82 -26.11
N CYS A 48 -8.44 8.51 -25.90
CA CYS A 48 -9.08 7.46 -26.68
C CYS A 48 -10.59 7.57 -26.61
N ALA A 49 -11.18 7.78 -25.43
CA ALA A 49 -12.63 7.89 -25.29
C ALA A 49 -13.22 9.07 -26.08
N VAL A 50 -12.54 10.22 -26.12
CA VAL A 50 -12.97 11.40 -26.90
C VAL A 50 -12.73 11.23 -28.40
N LEU A 51 -11.71 10.47 -28.82
CA LEU A 51 -11.46 10.18 -30.23
C LEU A 51 -12.46 9.19 -30.84
N PHE A 52 -12.84 8.15 -30.10
CA PHE A 52 -13.72 7.09 -30.63
C PHE A 52 -15.21 7.34 -30.40
N PHE A 53 -15.61 8.20 -29.46
CA PHE A 53 -17.00 8.44 -29.12
C PHE A 53 -17.34 9.93 -29.10
N PRO A 54 -18.56 10.32 -29.54
CA PRO A 54 -19.01 11.71 -29.42
C PRO A 54 -19.05 12.15 -27.94
N PRO A 55 -18.67 13.40 -27.62
CA PRO A 55 -18.51 13.89 -26.25
C PRO A 55 -19.74 13.67 -25.35
N GLU A 56 -20.93 13.77 -25.93
CA GLU A 56 -22.22 13.61 -25.27
C GLU A 56 -22.41 12.21 -24.67
N LYS A 57 -21.78 11.19 -25.26
CA LYS A 57 -21.84 9.80 -24.77
C LYS A 57 -20.54 9.37 -24.10
N SER A 58 -19.39 9.91 -24.49
CA SER A 58 -18.10 9.47 -23.93
C SER A 58 -17.93 9.84 -22.46
N LEU A 59 -18.38 11.04 -22.06
CA LEU A 59 -18.29 11.56 -20.69
C LEU A 59 -18.92 10.63 -19.62
N PRO A 60 -20.20 10.21 -19.73
CA PRO A 60 -20.81 9.34 -18.73
C PRO A 60 -20.14 7.96 -18.67
N TYR A 61 -19.73 7.39 -19.79
CA TYR A 61 -18.99 6.12 -19.80
C TYR A 61 -17.61 6.25 -19.14
N LEU A 62 -16.89 7.33 -19.41
CA LEU A 62 -15.59 7.57 -18.82
C LEU A 62 -15.69 7.79 -17.31
N LEU A 63 -16.68 8.58 -16.85
CA LEU A 63 -16.96 8.73 -15.43
C LEU A 63 -17.36 7.41 -14.77
N CYS A 64 -18.12 6.56 -15.47
CA CYS A 64 -18.51 5.26 -14.95
C CYS A 64 -17.29 4.33 -14.81
N ILE A 65 -16.40 4.26 -15.80
CA ILE A 65 -15.17 3.46 -15.76
C ILE A 65 -14.20 4.00 -14.71
N LEU A 66 -13.98 5.32 -14.66
CA LEU A 66 -13.09 5.93 -13.67
C LEU A 66 -13.64 5.79 -12.24
N GLY A 67 -14.96 5.94 -12.06
CA GLY A 67 -15.64 5.68 -10.80
C GLY A 67 -15.56 4.21 -10.38
N ALA A 68 -15.71 3.28 -11.32
CA ALA A 68 -15.48 1.85 -11.11
C ALA A 68 -14.00 1.51 -10.80
N GLY A 69 -13.07 2.41 -11.14
CA GLY A 69 -11.66 2.32 -10.72
C GLY A 69 -11.50 2.19 -9.20
N HIS A 70 -12.39 2.78 -8.40
CA HIS A 70 -12.38 2.60 -6.95
C HIS A 70 -12.67 1.16 -6.51
N PHE A 71 -13.49 0.44 -7.28
CA PHE A 71 -13.76 -0.99 -7.10
C PHE A 71 -12.54 -1.85 -7.46
N LEU A 72 -11.80 -1.46 -8.50
CA LEU A 72 -10.56 -2.12 -8.91
C LEU A 72 -9.49 -2.01 -7.81
N ILE A 73 -9.38 -0.85 -7.16
CA ILE A 73 -8.46 -0.65 -6.04
C ILE A 73 -8.80 -1.59 -4.88
N TYR A 74 -10.09 -1.70 -4.53
CA TYR A 74 -10.54 -2.62 -3.48
C TYR A 74 -10.16 -4.07 -3.80
N PHE A 75 -10.36 -4.50 -5.05
CA PHE A 75 -9.99 -5.84 -5.49
C PHE A 75 -8.48 -6.10 -5.39
N ALA A 76 -7.65 -5.12 -5.77
CA ALA A 76 -6.20 -5.23 -5.73
C ALA A 76 -5.65 -5.30 -4.29
N VAL A 77 -6.20 -4.52 -3.35
CA VAL A 77 -5.73 -4.48 -1.96
C VAL A 77 -6.29 -5.60 -1.10
N LYS A 78 -7.47 -6.15 -1.44
CA LYS A 78 -8.14 -7.24 -0.69
C LYS A 78 -7.24 -8.45 -0.41
N ASN A 79 -6.29 -8.76 -1.28
CA ASN A 79 -5.44 -9.95 -1.14
C ASN A 79 -4.14 -9.71 -0.36
N VAL A 80 -3.86 -8.48 0.08
CA VAL A 80 -2.70 -8.25 0.94
C VAL A 80 -3.04 -8.63 2.38
N LYS A 81 -2.77 -9.90 2.71
CA LYS A 81 -2.75 -10.38 4.09
C LYS A 81 -1.58 -9.71 4.82
N TYR A 82 -1.87 -8.85 5.78
CA TYR A 82 -0.93 -8.55 6.85
C TYR A 82 -0.77 -9.82 7.68
N ASP A 83 0.32 -10.56 7.48
CA ASP A 83 0.73 -11.58 8.45
C ASP A 83 1.27 -10.83 9.66
N GLY A 84 0.38 -10.55 10.60
CA GLY A 84 0.63 -9.66 11.73
C GLY A 84 -0.07 -10.12 13.01
N GLU A 85 -0.50 -11.38 13.10
CA GLU A 85 -1.09 -11.95 14.31
C GLU A 85 -0.08 -12.81 15.09
N ASN A 86 1.14 -12.32 15.31
CA ASN A 86 2.09 -12.99 16.22
C ASN A 86 3.03 -12.02 16.98
N ALA A 87 2.71 -10.73 17.05
CA ALA A 87 3.54 -9.74 17.75
C ALA A 87 2.91 -9.17 19.04
N ASP A 88 1.79 -9.73 19.52
CA ASP A 88 1.09 -9.23 20.71
C ASP A 88 1.41 -9.97 22.02
N LYS A 89 2.09 -11.14 21.97
CA LYS A 89 2.31 -11.95 23.19
C LYS A 89 3.63 -11.71 23.93
N THR A 90 4.60 -10.98 23.35
CA THR A 90 5.93 -10.84 23.97
C THR A 90 6.08 -9.58 24.82
N SER A 91 5.28 -8.54 24.59
CA SER A 91 5.41 -7.26 25.31
C SER A 91 4.69 -7.21 26.66
N VAL A 92 3.79 -8.16 26.96
CA VAL A 92 3.07 -8.20 28.26
C VAL A 92 3.85 -9.00 29.32
N VAL A 93 4.75 -9.91 28.94
CA VAL A 93 5.44 -10.79 29.91
C VAL A 93 6.67 -10.13 30.58
N THR A 94 7.20 -9.02 30.05
CA THR A 94 8.49 -8.47 30.55
C THR A 94 8.33 -7.40 31.66
N GLN A 95 7.12 -7.04 32.09
CA GLN A 95 6.92 -6.00 33.12
C GLN A 95 6.51 -6.52 34.52
N GLY A 96 6.64 -7.82 34.81
CA GLY A 96 6.03 -8.41 36.02
C GLY A 96 6.84 -9.41 36.85
N THR A 97 8.17 -9.36 36.95
CA THR A 97 8.90 -10.27 37.90
C THR A 97 10.17 -9.71 38.54
N THR A 98 10.23 -8.41 38.85
CA THR A 98 11.33 -7.87 39.69
C THR A 98 10.84 -7.51 41.09
N GLN A 99 10.17 -8.44 41.77
CA GLN A 99 10.03 -8.44 43.23
C GLN A 99 9.79 -9.87 43.74
N ASN A 100 10.86 -10.62 44.02
CA ASN A 100 11.02 -11.34 45.29
C ASN A 100 12.38 -12.06 45.42
N GLN A 101 12.91 -12.05 46.64
CA GLN A 101 14.00 -12.86 47.20
C GLN A 101 15.43 -12.67 46.68
N THR A 102 16.29 -12.03 47.49
CA THR A 102 17.32 -12.77 48.28
C THR A 102 17.84 -11.90 49.45
N GLU A 103 17.34 -12.11 50.66
CA GLU A 103 18.26 -12.26 51.83
C GLU A 103 18.71 -13.73 51.82
N PRO A 104 19.98 -14.04 52.12
CA PRO A 104 20.33 -14.34 53.52
C PRO A 104 21.77 -13.98 53.95
N GLU A 105 21.90 -13.71 55.26
CA GLU A 105 22.89 -14.24 56.23
C GLU A 105 24.34 -14.50 55.77
N GLY A 106 25.28 -13.75 56.38
CA GLY A 106 26.72 -14.02 56.37
C GLY A 106 27.52 -12.95 57.10
#